data_AF-A0A8H5D5K1-F1
#
_entry.id   AF-A0A8H5D5K1-F1
#
_cell.length_a   1.000
_cell.length_b   1.000
_cell.length_c   1.000
_cell.angle_alpha   90.00
_cell.angle_beta   90.00
_cell.angle_gamma   90.00
#
_symmetry.space_group_name_H-M   'P 1'
#
loop_
_entity.id
_entity.type
_entity.pdbx_description
1 polymer ?
#
loop_
_entity_poly.entity_id
_entity_poly.type
_entity_poly.pdbx_seq_one_letter_code
_entity_poly.pdbx_strand_id
1 'polypeptide(L)'
;MSNLAENCIPSNPDITGIGVRTAIYAQNFFSFIPVARVLWDQKITVAELDAMEQQSSTILITAFSILVAAIIQACTLGLSNLHAAVILNLSWMNNTNLAIYVLLYVYYRTERRKKRTINQSIGKEVKRTLKSLVIWIGVLHLALMAAFGIWFWSQPTTFSTSLSCSVSPALVILGQRVSLSSKGMQVWSLFVYSLALVPFLVMTALACFFLVPFLGRKFTQLRTRKPPVIPEQGGPGQEEAIERQEDPHQHGKKTQRDTKEHLPWKKITPTVLALVILAILDIIFLIDTELALRDNRPLLQQGDSFWTFGQTLALLLLLIPAHDFYELVRDRSTKRQKVKEWLIEASRQGNQARVEDLCDDEEPDDQTKGKTYAHIDKIHT
;
A
#
# COMPACT_ATOMS: atom_id res chain seq x y z
N MET A 1 37.22 -25.75 -27.15
CA MET A 1 36.26 -24.95 -27.94
C MET A 1 35.06 -24.57 -27.07
N SER A 2 35.26 -23.82 -25.97
CA SER A 2 34.24 -23.76 -24.90
C SER A 2 34.14 -22.43 -24.13
N ASN A 3 34.60 -21.29 -24.68
CA ASN A 3 34.51 -19.99 -23.99
C ASN A 3 33.81 -18.88 -24.79
N LEU A 4 33.15 -19.19 -25.91
CA LEU A 4 32.49 -18.17 -26.77
C LEU A 4 31.08 -17.76 -26.31
N ALA A 5 30.51 -18.44 -25.31
CA ALA A 5 29.19 -18.09 -24.74
C ALA A 5 29.29 -17.18 -23.50
N GLU A 6 30.50 -16.81 -23.07
CA GLU A 6 30.69 -15.94 -21.91
C GLU A 6 30.38 -14.49 -22.31
N ASN A 7 29.48 -13.82 -21.57
CA ASN A 7 29.24 -12.37 -21.66
C ASN A 7 28.44 -11.86 -22.88
N CYS A 8 27.42 -12.59 -23.31
CA CYS A 8 26.60 -12.18 -24.45
C CYS A 8 25.40 -11.27 -24.09
N ILE A 9 24.97 -11.21 -22.83
CA ILE A 9 23.92 -10.29 -22.35
C ILE A 9 24.59 -9.01 -21.84
N PRO A 10 24.27 -7.82 -22.39
CA PRO A 10 24.84 -6.57 -21.92
C PRO A 10 24.48 -6.33 -20.46
N SER A 11 25.40 -5.77 -19.68
CA SER A 11 25.14 -5.39 -18.29
C SER A 11 24.15 -4.23 -18.23
N ASN A 12 23.21 -4.27 -17.28
CA ASN A 12 22.33 -3.14 -16.99
C ASN A 12 22.17 -2.94 -15.47
N PRO A 13 23.14 -2.27 -14.82
CA PRO A 13 23.15 -2.08 -13.38
C PRO A 13 21.97 -1.25 -12.85
N ASP A 14 21.24 -0.51 -13.69
CA ASP A 14 20.04 0.22 -13.26
C ASP A 14 18.80 -0.68 -13.17
N ILE A 15 18.90 -1.93 -13.63
CA ILE A 15 17.84 -2.95 -13.53
C ILE A 15 18.28 -4.09 -12.61
N THR A 16 19.42 -4.71 -12.90
CA THR A 16 19.92 -5.90 -12.20
C THR A 16 20.94 -5.56 -11.12
N GLY A 17 21.31 -4.29 -11.01
CA GLY A 17 22.27 -3.83 -10.02
C GLY A 17 21.83 -4.15 -8.60
N ILE A 18 22.82 -4.43 -7.76
CA ILE A 18 22.61 -4.84 -6.37
C ILE A 18 21.86 -3.77 -5.58
N GLY A 19 22.11 -2.48 -5.85
CA GLY A 19 21.46 -1.38 -5.15
C GLY A 19 19.96 -1.30 -5.42
N VAL A 20 19.53 -1.41 -6.69
CA VAL A 20 18.10 -1.38 -7.06
C VAL A 20 17.36 -2.57 -6.45
N ARG A 21 17.92 -3.78 -6.58
CA ARG A 21 17.32 -4.98 -6.00
C ARG A 21 17.22 -4.90 -4.48
N THR A 22 18.30 -4.52 -3.81
CA THR A 22 18.33 -4.36 -2.34
C THR A 22 17.30 -3.32 -1.89
N ALA A 23 17.18 -2.20 -2.62
CA ALA A 23 16.18 -1.18 -2.35
C ALA A 23 14.77 -1.75 -2.41
N ILE A 24 14.43 -2.44 -3.49
CA ILE A 24 13.10 -3.04 -3.67
C ILE A 24 12.83 -4.11 -2.61
N TYR A 25 13.81 -4.98 -2.29
CA TYR A 25 13.63 -6.01 -1.26
C TYR A 25 13.42 -5.41 0.12
N ALA A 26 14.19 -4.40 0.50
CA ALA A 26 14.02 -3.72 1.77
C ALA A 26 12.69 -2.94 1.83
N GLN A 27 12.28 -2.29 0.75
CA GLN A 27 10.97 -1.61 0.65
C GLN A 27 9.81 -2.59 0.87
N ASN A 28 9.86 -3.74 0.20
CA ASN A 28 8.87 -4.82 0.37
C ASN A 28 8.92 -5.41 1.79
N PHE A 29 10.11 -5.64 2.35
CA PHE A 29 10.24 -6.14 3.72
C PHE A 29 9.61 -5.16 4.74
N PHE A 30 9.87 -3.86 4.60
CA PHE A 30 9.32 -2.86 5.51
C PHE A 30 7.79 -2.77 5.46
N SER A 31 7.15 -3.11 4.34
CA SER A 31 5.67 -3.03 4.23
C SER A 31 4.96 -4.10 5.09
N PHE A 32 5.65 -5.19 5.42
CA PHE A 32 5.14 -6.21 6.33
C PHE A 32 5.23 -5.83 7.80
N ILE A 33 5.88 -4.72 8.16
CA ILE A 33 6.05 -4.36 9.57
C ILE A 33 4.72 -3.93 10.21
N PRO A 34 3.91 -3.03 9.61
CA PRO A 34 2.59 -2.74 10.15
C PRO A 34 1.68 -3.97 10.12
N VAL A 35 1.82 -4.85 9.13
CA VAL A 35 1.13 -6.14 9.12
C VAL A 35 1.48 -6.97 10.35
N ALA A 36 2.77 -7.17 10.63
CA ALA A 36 3.23 -7.93 11.80
C ALA A 36 2.73 -7.32 13.10
N ARG A 37 2.65 -5.98 13.16
CA ARG A 37 2.09 -5.24 14.30
C ARG A 37 0.60 -5.51 14.47
N VAL A 38 -0.18 -5.41 13.39
CA VAL A 38 -1.62 -5.71 13.39
C VAL A 38 -1.90 -7.16 13.76
N LEU A 39 -1.05 -8.10 13.34
CA LEU A 39 -1.14 -9.50 13.76
C LEU A 39 -0.88 -9.67 15.27
N TRP A 40 -0.03 -8.82 15.84
CA TRP A 40 0.34 -8.85 17.25
C TRP A 40 -0.73 -8.24 18.16
N ASP A 41 -1.25 -7.05 17.82
CA ASP A 41 -2.20 -6.30 18.66
C ASP A 41 -3.67 -6.41 18.24
N GLN A 42 -3.94 -6.99 17.07
CA GLN A 42 -5.26 -7.16 16.45
C GLN A 42 -6.03 -5.83 16.23
N LYS A 43 -5.37 -4.68 16.30
CA LYS A 43 -5.98 -3.36 16.14
C LYS A 43 -5.27 -2.61 15.04
N ILE A 44 -6.02 -2.08 14.07
CA ILE A 44 -5.48 -1.15 13.08
C ILE A 44 -5.85 0.27 13.48
N THR A 45 -4.85 1.10 13.70
CA THR A 45 -5.00 2.54 13.93
C THR A 45 -5.02 3.31 12.61
N VAL A 46 -5.56 4.54 12.63
CA VAL A 46 -5.57 5.40 11.44
C VAL A 46 -4.14 5.80 11.03
N ALA A 47 -3.28 6.10 12.00
CA ALA A 47 -1.89 6.46 11.76
C ALA A 47 -1.09 5.34 11.06
N GLU A 48 -1.31 4.08 11.43
CA GLU A 48 -0.68 2.93 10.74
C GLU A 48 -1.16 2.81 9.29
N LEU A 49 -2.44 3.10 9.04
CA LEU A 49 -3.01 3.05 7.69
C LEU A 49 -2.49 4.19 6.81
N ASP A 50 -2.36 5.40 7.36
CA ASP A 50 -1.79 6.57 6.67
C ASP A 50 -0.29 6.34 6.36
N ALA A 51 0.47 5.78 7.30
CA ALA A 51 1.87 5.41 7.07
C ALA A 51 1.99 4.35 5.96
N MET A 52 1.09 3.37 5.93
CA MET A 52 1.03 2.37 4.85
C MET A 52 0.62 2.97 3.50
N GLU A 53 -0.28 3.95 3.47
CA GLU A 53 -0.62 4.68 2.23
C GLU A 53 0.59 5.43 1.68
N GLN A 54 1.34 6.12 2.55
CA GLN A 54 2.53 6.88 2.16
C GLN A 54 3.67 5.97 1.67
N GLN A 55 3.93 4.88 2.40
CA GLN A 55 4.94 3.90 2.00
C GLN A 55 4.59 3.25 0.65
N SER A 56 3.36 2.73 0.50
CA SER A 56 2.91 2.12 -0.75
C SER A 56 2.94 3.10 -1.92
N SER A 57 2.61 4.38 -1.69
CA SER A 57 2.71 5.43 -2.73
C SER A 57 4.14 5.61 -3.22
N THR A 58 5.10 5.68 -2.30
CA THR A 58 6.52 5.86 -2.63
C THR A 58 7.05 4.68 -3.44
N ILE A 59 6.71 3.45 -3.03
CA ILE A 59 7.13 2.23 -3.72
C ILE A 59 6.50 2.15 -5.12
N LEU A 60 5.20 2.44 -5.24
CA LEU A 60 4.51 2.41 -6.53
C LEU A 60 5.01 3.47 -7.51
N ILE A 61 5.33 4.68 -7.04
CA ILE A 61 5.91 5.72 -7.89
C ILE A 61 7.27 5.25 -8.41
N THR A 62 8.11 4.69 -7.54
CA THR A 62 9.42 4.15 -7.92
C THR A 62 9.28 3.01 -8.93
N ALA A 63 8.37 2.06 -8.68
CA ALA A 63 8.08 0.94 -9.56
C ALA A 63 7.57 1.41 -10.93
N PHE A 64 6.68 2.41 -10.94
CA PHE A 64 6.18 3.03 -12.16
C PHE A 64 7.29 3.70 -12.97
N SER A 65 8.18 4.45 -12.32
CA SER A 65 9.34 5.06 -12.99
C SER A 65 10.27 4.01 -13.61
N ILE A 66 10.58 2.93 -12.88
CA ILE A 66 11.42 1.83 -13.39
C ILE A 66 10.76 1.19 -14.63
N LEU A 67 9.46 0.95 -14.57
CA LEU A 67 8.73 0.32 -15.67
C LEU A 67 8.65 1.21 -16.91
N VAL A 68 8.41 2.51 -16.74
CA VAL A 68 8.46 3.47 -17.86
C VAL A 68 9.85 3.54 -18.46
N ALA A 69 10.90 3.59 -17.63
CA ALA A 69 12.29 3.56 -18.10
C ALA A 69 12.60 2.28 -18.88
N ALA A 70 12.12 1.13 -18.41
CA ALA A 70 12.26 -0.15 -19.10
C ALA A 70 11.58 -0.17 -20.48
N ILE A 71 10.37 0.38 -20.58
CA ILE A 71 9.63 0.50 -21.85
C ILE A 71 10.39 1.40 -22.82
N ILE A 72 10.84 2.57 -22.36
CA ILE A 72 11.62 3.50 -23.19
C ILE A 72 12.91 2.82 -23.66
N GLN A 73 13.63 2.15 -22.75
CA GLN A 73 14.86 1.43 -23.08
C GLN A 73 14.60 0.31 -24.09
N ALA A 74 13.55 -0.49 -23.90
CA ALA A 74 13.17 -1.55 -24.83
C ALA A 74 12.87 -1.02 -26.24
N CYS A 75 12.22 0.14 -26.35
CA CYS A 75 11.89 0.76 -27.63
C CYS A 75 13.09 1.45 -28.31
N THR A 76 14.10 1.90 -27.56
CA THR A 76 15.17 2.77 -28.08
C THR A 76 16.51 2.09 -28.20
N LEU A 77 16.98 1.45 -27.14
CA LEU A 77 18.29 0.81 -27.04
C LEU A 77 18.17 -0.72 -27.11
N GLY A 78 16.95 -1.23 -27.00
CA GLY A 78 16.63 -2.62 -26.77
C GLY A 78 16.88 -3.04 -25.32
N LEU A 79 16.15 -4.05 -24.90
CA LEU A 79 16.18 -4.57 -23.53
C LEU A 79 16.25 -6.09 -23.59
N SER A 80 17.18 -6.69 -22.85
CA SER A 80 17.36 -8.15 -22.85
C SER A 80 16.15 -8.87 -22.25
N ASN A 81 15.90 -10.11 -22.69
CA ASN A 81 14.85 -10.96 -22.13
C ASN A 81 14.97 -11.13 -20.61
N LEU A 82 16.22 -11.27 -20.12
CA LEU A 82 16.49 -11.42 -18.70
C LEU A 82 16.12 -10.14 -17.93
N HIS A 83 16.51 -8.97 -18.43
CA HIS A 83 16.19 -7.70 -17.79
C HIS A 83 14.67 -7.44 -17.76
N ALA A 84 13.98 -7.70 -18.87
CA ALA A 84 12.52 -7.56 -18.94
C ALA A 84 11.82 -8.49 -17.92
N ALA A 85 12.24 -9.75 -17.83
CA ALA A 85 11.70 -10.70 -16.87
C ALA A 85 11.97 -10.29 -15.40
N VAL A 86 13.17 -9.79 -15.10
CA VAL A 86 13.52 -9.29 -13.76
C VAL A 86 12.65 -8.09 -13.39
N ILE A 87 12.49 -7.11 -14.30
CA ILE A 87 11.61 -5.95 -14.06
C ILE A 87 10.18 -6.41 -13.77
N LEU A 88 9.66 -7.35 -14.56
CA LEU A 88 8.31 -7.88 -14.36
C LEU A 88 8.15 -8.58 -13.00
N ASN A 89 9.13 -9.36 -12.55
CA ASN A 89 9.12 -9.96 -11.21
C ASN A 89 9.17 -8.90 -10.11
N LEU A 90 10.05 -7.90 -10.24
CA LEU A 90 10.15 -6.80 -9.28
C LEU A 90 8.86 -5.96 -9.25
N SER A 91 8.19 -5.76 -10.38
CA SER A 91 6.90 -5.08 -10.47
C SER A 91 5.78 -5.87 -9.78
N TRP A 92 5.79 -7.21 -9.84
CA TRP A 92 4.85 -8.04 -9.08
C TRP A 92 5.04 -7.87 -7.57
N MET A 93 6.28 -7.89 -7.08
CA MET A 93 6.59 -7.59 -5.68
C MET A 93 6.11 -6.19 -5.30
N ASN A 94 6.40 -5.16 -6.10
CA ASN A 94 5.93 -3.81 -5.78
C ASN A 94 4.39 -3.69 -5.72
N ASN A 95 3.66 -4.52 -6.47
CA ASN A 95 2.20 -4.59 -6.41
C ASN A 95 1.66 -5.30 -5.16
N THR A 96 2.42 -6.18 -4.51
CA THR A 96 1.96 -6.81 -3.25
C THR A 96 1.85 -5.77 -2.13
N ASN A 97 2.69 -4.73 -2.11
CA ASN A 97 2.57 -3.61 -1.16
C ASN A 97 1.21 -2.90 -1.25
N LEU A 98 0.75 -2.65 -2.48
CA LEU A 98 -0.60 -2.11 -2.69
C LEU A 98 -1.67 -3.08 -2.18
N ALA A 99 -1.51 -4.38 -2.44
CA ALA A 99 -2.44 -5.40 -1.97
C ALA A 99 -2.49 -5.44 -0.43
N ILE A 100 -1.34 -5.33 0.25
CA ILE A 100 -1.25 -5.23 1.72
C ILE A 100 -2.03 -4.01 2.21
N TYR A 101 -1.77 -2.82 1.65
CA TYR A 101 -2.49 -1.60 2.02
C TYR A 101 -4.01 -1.76 1.84
N VAL A 102 -4.46 -2.28 0.70
CA VAL A 102 -5.88 -2.49 0.42
C VAL A 102 -6.49 -3.50 1.40
N LEU A 103 -5.80 -4.59 1.73
CA LEU A 103 -6.26 -5.58 2.70
C LEU A 103 -6.41 -4.99 4.10
N LEU A 104 -5.42 -4.21 4.56
CA LEU A 104 -5.48 -3.52 5.86
C LEU A 104 -6.59 -2.47 5.87
N TYR A 105 -6.76 -1.70 4.78
CA TYR A 105 -7.85 -0.73 4.62
C TYR A 105 -9.22 -1.41 4.71
N VAL A 106 -9.41 -2.52 4.00
CA VAL A 106 -10.65 -3.30 4.03
C VAL A 106 -10.89 -3.85 5.44
N TYR A 107 -9.87 -4.42 6.09
CA TYR A 107 -9.98 -4.93 7.46
C TYR A 107 -10.40 -3.82 8.43
N TYR A 108 -9.67 -2.71 8.45
CA TYR A 108 -9.97 -1.54 9.28
C TYR A 108 -11.42 -1.08 9.09
N ARG A 109 -11.88 -1.03 7.83
CA ARG A 109 -13.25 -0.62 7.50
C ARG A 109 -14.28 -1.65 7.94
N THR A 110 -14.02 -2.95 7.79
CA THR A 110 -14.95 -4.01 8.23
C THR A 110 -15.15 -3.99 9.74
N GLU A 111 -14.09 -3.78 10.51
CA GLU A 111 -14.18 -3.64 11.97
C GLU A 111 -14.91 -2.36 12.39
N ARG A 112 -14.63 -1.23 11.72
CA ARG A 112 -15.35 0.03 12.02
C ARG A 112 -16.84 -0.03 11.68
N ARG A 113 -17.22 -0.76 10.62
CA ARG A 113 -18.63 -0.96 10.23
C ARG A 113 -19.41 -1.76 11.27
N LYS A 114 -18.82 -2.74 11.95
CA LYS A 114 -19.50 -3.46 13.04
C LYS A 114 -19.95 -2.51 14.16
N LYS A 115 -19.24 -1.39 14.37
CA LYS A 115 -19.56 -0.39 15.39
C LYS A 115 -20.59 0.68 14.96
N ARG A 116 -20.88 0.85 13.66
CA ARG A 116 -21.79 1.90 13.16
C ARG A 116 -23.03 1.30 12.50
N THR A 117 -24.22 1.74 12.93
CA THR A 117 -25.52 1.38 12.36
C THR A 117 -25.57 1.59 10.84
N ILE A 118 -26.17 0.63 10.14
CA ILE A 118 -25.97 0.33 8.70
C ILE A 118 -26.47 1.41 7.71
N ASN A 119 -27.31 2.38 8.11
CA ASN A 119 -28.20 3.06 7.15
C ASN A 119 -27.72 4.36 6.47
N GLN A 120 -26.46 4.79 6.56
CA GLN A 120 -26.07 6.07 5.92
C GLN A 120 -24.70 6.17 5.22
N SER A 121 -23.94 5.08 5.06
CA SER A 121 -22.49 5.21 4.79
C SER A 121 -22.02 4.94 3.34
N ILE A 122 -22.73 4.17 2.52
CA ILE A 122 -22.16 3.61 1.27
C ILE A 122 -21.72 4.68 0.26
N GLY A 123 -22.53 5.72 0.01
CA GLY A 123 -22.23 6.74 -1.01
C GLY A 123 -21.06 7.67 -0.66
N LYS A 124 -20.92 8.05 0.63
CA LYS A 124 -19.79 8.87 1.09
C LYS A 124 -18.47 8.08 1.03
N GLU A 125 -18.54 6.77 1.17
CA GLU A 125 -17.37 5.88 1.20
C GLU A 125 -16.79 5.59 -0.19
N VAL A 126 -17.62 5.37 -1.22
CA VAL A 126 -17.15 5.25 -2.62
C VAL A 126 -16.43 6.53 -3.05
N LYS A 127 -16.97 7.68 -2.65
CA LYS A 127 -16.34 8.99 -2.92
C LYS A 127 -15.00 9.17 -2.21
N ARG A 128 -14.79 8.57 -1.03
CA ARG A 128 -13.50 8.61 -0.33
C ARG A 128 -12.49 7.64 -0.96
N THR A 129 -12.94 6.45 -1.36
CA THR A 129 -12.08 5.45 -2.01
C THR A 129 -11.61 5.93 -3.38
N LEU A 130 -12.50 6.52 -4.19
CA LEU A 130 -12.16 7.16 -5.47
C LEU A 130 -11.21 8.35 -5.34
N LYS A 131 -11.03 8.90 -4.14
CA LYS A 131 -10.10 10.02 -3.88
C LYS A 131 -8.70 9.59 -3.48
N SER A 132 -8.50 8.33 -3.09
CA SER A 132 -7.18 7.87 -2.66
C SER A 132 -6.28 7.73 -3.88
N LEU A 133 -5.27 8.60 -3.97
CA LEU A 133 -4.34 8.66 -5.10
C LEU A 133 -3.50 7.37 -5.20
N VAL A 134 -3.17 6.73 -4.07
CA VAL A 134 -2.36 5.50 -4.08
C VAL A 134 -3.04 4.36 -4.84
N ILE A 135 -4.38 4.25 -4.74
CA ILE A 135 -5.14 3.21 -5.45
C ILE A 135 -5.09 3.48 -6.95
N TRP A 136 -5.21 4.74 -7.37
CA TRP A 136 -5.13 5.11 -8.79
C TRP A 136 -3.74 4.85 -9.37
N ILE A 137 -2.69 5.29 -8.67
CA ILE A 137 -1.30 5.05 -9.07
C ILE A 137 -1.04 3.53 -9.14
N GLY A 138 -1.52 2.79 -8.15
CA GLY A 138 -1.37 1.33 -8.09
C GLY A 138 -2.06 0.59 -9.24
N VAL A 139 -3.30 0.97 -9.55
CA VAL A 139 -4.07 0.42 -10.68
C VAL A 139 -3.43 0.80 -12.01
N LEU A 140 -2.90 2.02 -12.14
CA LEU A 140 -2.16 2.46 -13.32
C LEU A 140 -0.85 1.68 -13.50
N HIS A 141 -0.08 1.49 -12.42
CA HIS A 141 1.14 0.68 -12.43
C HIS A 141 0.85 -0.77 -12.81
N LEU A 142 -0.18 -1.39 -12.22
CA LEU A 142 -0.61 -2.74 -12.56
C LEU A 142 -1.00 -2.87 -14.03
N ALA A 143 -1.72 -1.88 -14.58
CA ALA A 143 -2.09 -1.86 -16.00
C ALA A 143 -0.88 -1.72 -16.92
N LEU A 144 0.05 -0.83 -16.58
CA LEU A 144 1.28 -0.64 -17.35
C LEU A 144 2.15 -1.91 -17.30
N MET A 145 2.27 -2.54 -16.11
CA MET A 145 3.00 -3.80 -15.92
C MET A 145 2.38 -4.90 -16.75
N ALA A 146 1.04 -4.99 -16.78
CA ALA A 146 0.32 -5.96 -17.56
C ALA A 146 0.49 -5.74 -19.07
N ALA A 147 0.42 -4.50 -19.54
CA ALA A 147 0.69 -4.16 -20.94
C ALA A 147 2.13 -4.52 -21.34
N PHE A 148 3.11 -4.17 -20.51
CA PHE A 148 4.52 -4.51 -20.73
C PHE A 148 4.73 -6.03 -20.73
N GLY A 149 4.12 -6.76 -19.79
CA GLY A 149 4.15 -8.21 -19.72
C GLY A 149 3.53 -8.87 -20.96
N ILE A 150 2.36 -8.41 -21.41
CA ILE A 150 1.74 -8.92 -22.64
C ILE A 150 2.65 -8.68 -23.85
N TRP A 151 3.22 -7.48 -23.97
CA TRP A 151 4.14 -7.16 -25.04
C TRP A 151 5.37 -8.09 -25.03
N PHE A 152 6.04 -8.22 -23.88
CA PHE A 152 7.20 -9.09 -23.69
C PHE A 152 6.90 -10.55 -24.01
N TRP A 153 5.82 -11.11 -23.45
CA TRP A 153 5.48 -12.52 -23.62
C TRP A 153 4.86 -12.86 -24.98
N SER A 154 4.30 -11.87 -25.70
CA SER A 154 3.80 -12.07 -27.06
C SER A 154 4.92 -12.31 -28.06
N GLN A 155 6.08 -11.67 -27.86
CA GLN A 155 7.21 -11.73 -28.78
C GLN A 155 8.55 -11.65 -28.01
N PRO A 156 8.92 -12.68 -27.23
CA PRO A 156 10.15 -12.63 -26.43
C PRO A 156 11.43 -12.61 -27.30
N THR A 157 11.33 -12.82 -28.61
CA THR A 157 12.47 -12.68 -29.53
C THR A 157 12.80 -11.23 -29.85
N THR A 158 11.86 -10.28 -29.73
CA THR A 158 12.15 -8.84 -29.98
C THR A 158 13.05 -8.23 -28.90
N PHE A 159 13.08 -8.86 -27.72
CA PHE A 159 13.92 -8.49 -26.58
C PHE A 159 15.29 -9.21 -26.62
N SER A 160 15.60 -9.97 -27.68
CA SER A 160 16.91 -10.63 -27.85
C SER A 160 17.89 -9.74 -28.63
N THR A 161 18.44 -8.71 -27.98
CA THR A 161 19.43 -7.81 -28.61
C THR A 161 20.81 -8.44 -28.80
N SER A 162 21.10 -9.57 -28.16
CA SER A 162 22.38 -10.25 -28.25
C SER A 162 22.42 -11.17 -29.47
N LEU A 163 23.05 -10.71 -30.57
CA LEU A 163 23.13 -11.40 -31.86
C LEU A 163 23.74 -12.82 -31.82
N SER A 164 24.30 -13.29 -30.70
CA SER A 164 25.09 -14.54 -30.66
C SER A 164 25.05 -15.33 -29.34
N CYS A 165 24.03 -15.21 -28.48
CA CYS A 165 23.91 -16.15 -27.35
C CYS A 165 23.41 -17.51 -27.86
N SER A 166 24.24 -18.56 -27.83
CA SER A 166 23.77 -19.92 -28.17
C SER A 166 22.83 -20.50 -27.11
N VAL A 167 22.81 -19.92 -25.91
CA VAL A 167 22.00 -20.35 -24.77
C VAL A 167 20.97 -19.29 -24.47
N SER A 168 19.69 -19.66 -24.47
CA SER A 168 18.61 -18.77 -24.06
C SER A 168 18.61 -18.58 -22.54
N PRO A 169 18.40 -17.35 -22.04
CA PRO A 169 18.28 -17.13 -20.61
C PRO A 169 17.11 -17.91 -20.02
N ALA A 170 17.31 -18.45 -18.82
CA ALA A 170 16.31 -19.19 -18.08
C ALA A 170 15.74 -18.34 -16.94
N LEU A 171 14.44 -18.44 -16.72
CA LEU A 171 13.79 -17.97 -15.50
C LEU A 171 13.79 -19.11 -14.48
N VAL A 172 13.84 -18.78 -13.20
CA VAL A 172 13.59 -19.75 -12.13
C VAL A 172 12.20 -19.48 -11.59
N ILE A 173 11.36 -20.52 -11.52
CA ILE A 173 10.01 -20.47 -10.97
C ILE A 173 9.91 -21.57 -9.93
N LEU A 174 9.72 -21.20 -8.66
CA LEU A 174 9.69 -22.15 -7.54
C LEU A 174 10.94 -23.05 -7.53
N GLY A 175 12.10 -22.47 -7.82
CA GLY A 175 13.37 -23.21 -7.91
C GLY A 175 13.57 -24.06 -9.17
N GLN A 176 12.60 -24.15 -10.08
CA GLN A 176 12.73 -24.87 -11.34
C GLN A 176 13.18 -23.94 -12.48
N ARG A 177 14.17 -24.39 -13.27
CA ARG A 177 14.64 -23.66 -14.45
C ARG A 177 13.67 -23.83 -15.61
N VAL A 178 13.14 -22.71 -16.10
CA VAL A 178 12.21 -22.66 -17.23
C VAL A 178 12.79 -21.73 -18.30
N SER A 179 12.91 -22.21 -19.53
CA SER A 179 13.33 -21.35 -20.64
C SER A 179 12.29 -20.28 -20.91
N LEU A 180 12.73 -19.02 -21.02
CA LEU A 180 11.87 -17.88 -21.40
C LEU A 180 11.24 -18.05 -22.80
N SER A 181 11.82 -18.91 -23.64
CA SER A 181 11.29 -19.22 -24.97
C SER A 181 10.24 -20.35 -24.96
N SER A 182 9.97 -20.97 -23.81
CA SER A 182 9.01 -22.07 -23.75
C SER A 182 7.58 -21.60 -24.02
N LYS A 183 6.88 -22.28 -24.93
CA LYS A 183 5.49 -21.95 -25.31
C LYS A 183 4.53 -22.00 -24.11
N GLY A 184 4.72 -22.96 -23.21
CA GLY A 184 3.91 -23.09 -22.00
C GLY A 184 4.01 -21.86 -21.11
N MET A 185 5.23 -21.35 -20.88
CA MET A 185 5.45 -20.15 -20.08
C MET A 185 4.88 -18.90 -20.75
N GLN A 186 5.00 -18.77 -22.06
CA GLN A 186 4.40 -17.66 -22.82
C GLN A 186 2.88 -17.63 -22.67
N VAL A 187 2.21 -18.75 -22.92
CA VAL A 187 0.74 -18.85 -22.81
C VAL A 187 0.27 -18.57 -21.38
N TRP A 188 0.93 -19.17 -20.38
CA TRP A 188 0.61 -18.93 -18.98
C TRP A 188 0.78 -17.46 -18.59
N SER A 189 1.91 -16.85 -18.97
CA SER A 189 2.19 -15.46 -18.63
C SER A 189 1.21 -14.51 -19.32
N LEU A 190 0.91 -14.73 -20.60
CA LEU A 190 -0.11 -13.95 -21.32
C LEU A 190 -1.47 -14.00 -20.62
N PHE A 191 -1.86 -15.18 -20.12
CA PHE A 191 -3.09 -15.34 -19.34
C PHE A 191 -3.05 -14.52 -18.03
N VAL A 192 -1.97 -14.67 -17.25
CA VAL A 192 -1.79 -13.97 -15.97
C VAL A 192 -1.79 -12.44 -16.15
N TYR A 193 -1.06 -11.91 -17.14
CA TYR A 193 -1.02 -10.47 -17.39
C TYR A 193 -2.35 -9.95 -17.97
N SER A 194 -3.07 -10.74 -18.76
CA SER A 194 -4.42 -10.37 -19.20
C SER A 194 -5.39 -10.26 -18.02
N LEU A 195 -5.31 -11.17 -17.05
CA LEU A 195 -6.10 -11.09 -15.82
C LEU A 195 -5.74 -9.85 -14.98
N ALA A 196 -4.46 -9.49 -14.94
CA ALA A 196 -3.98 -8.29 -14.24
C ALA A 196 -4.52 -6.97 -14.81
N LEU A 197 -5.01 -6.93 -16.06
CA LEU A 197 -5.68 -5.76 -16.64
C LEU A 197 -7.11 -5.55 -16.14
N VAL A 198 -7.77 -6.59 -15.62
CA VAL A 198 -9.20 -6.53 -15.25
C VAL A 198 -9.49 -5.45 -14.20
N PRO A 199 -8.71 -5.31 -13.09
CA PRO A 199 -8.94 -4.25 -12.11
C PRO A 199 -8.90 -2.84 -12.72
N PHE A 200 -8.02 -2.60 -13.69
CA PHE A 200 -7.92 -1.31 -14.39
C PHE A 200 -9.15 -1.02 -15.24
N LEU A 201 -9.64 -2.02 -15.99
CA LEU A 201 -10.86 -1.87 -16.79
C LEU A 201 -12.07 -1.59 -15.91
N VAL A 202 -12.22 -2.32 -14.80
CA VAL A 202 -13.31 -2.12 -13.84
C VAL A 202 -13.24 -0.72 -13.22
N MET A 203 -12.07 -0.30 -12.73
CA MET A 203 -11.89 1.01 -12.10
C MET A 203 -12.13 2.17 -13.08
N THR A 204 -11.68 2.02 -14.33
CA THR A 204 -11.92 3.01 -15.40
C THR A 204 -13.41 3.12 -15.73
N ALA A 205 -14.10 1.99 -15.87
CA ALA A 205 -15.54 1.96 -16.11
C ALA A 205 -16.33 2.63 -14.97
N LEU A 206 -15.97 2.35 -13.71
CA LEU A 206 -16.57 3.01 -12.55
C LEU A 206 -16.29 4.52 -12.54
N ALA A 207 -15.06 4.95 -12.81
CA ALA A 207 -14.75 6.38 -12.91
C ALA A 207 -15.54 7.06 -14.01
N CYS A 208 -15.65 6.48 -15.20
CA CYS A 208 -16.50 7.02 -16.28
C CYS A 208 -17.96 7.14 -15.86
N PHE A 209 -18.51 6.10 -15.21
CA PHE A 209 -19.89 6.09 -14.72
C PHE A 209 -20.17 7.20 -13.70
N PHE A 210 -19.22 7.52 -12.81
CA PHE A 210 -19.41 8.58 -11.80
C PHE A 210 -18.99 9.98 -12.27
N LEU A 211 -17.94 10.10 -13.08
CA LEU A 211 -17.39 11.39 -13.51
C LEU A 211 -18.22 12.03 -14.62
N VAL A 212 -18.74 11.25 -15.58
CA VAL A 212 -19.52 11.80 -16.71
C VAL A 212 -20.78 12.52 -16.20
N PRO A 213 -21.61 11.94 -15.32
CA PRO A 213 -22.77 12.66 -14.77
C PRO A 213 -22.36 13.84 -13.87
N PHE A 214 -21.24 13.73 -13.15
CA PHE A 214 -20.75 14.81 -12.29
C PHE A 214 -20.29 16.03 -13.10
N LEU A 215 -19.52 15.80 -14.17
CA LEU A 215 -19.09 16.83 -15.11
C LEU A 215 -20.30 17.41 -15.85
N GLY A 216 -21.24 16.56 -16.27
CA GLY A 216 -22.51 17.00 -16.87
C GLY A 216 -23.30 17.94 -15.95
N ARG A 217 -23.50 17.56 -14.68
CA ARG A 217 -24.20 18.40 -13.69
C ARG A 217 -23.48 19.73 -13.43
N LYS A 218 -22.15 19.73 -13.28
CA LYS A 218 -21.39 20.98 -13.13
C LYS A 218 -21.50 21.87 -14.36
N PHE A 219 -21.44 21.30 -15.55
CA PHE A 219 -21.58 22.03 -16.80
C PHE A 219 -23.00 22.63 -16.93
N THR A 220 -24.04 21.88 -16.58
CA THR A 220 -25.41 22.41 -16.51
C THR A 220 -25.53 23.53 -15.49
N GLN A 221 -24.95 23.39 -14.29
CA GLN A 221 -24.95 24.46 -13.28
C GLN A 221 -24.21 25.73 -13.74
N LEU A 222 -23.09 25.58 -14.45
CA LEU A 222 -22.40 26.72 -15.06
C LEU A 222 -23.25 27.39 -16.14
N ARG A 223 -24.02 26.60 -16.90
CA ARG A 223 -24.94 27.12 -17.92
C ARG A 223 -26.18 27.78 -17.34
N THR A 224 -26.67 27.35 -16.18
CA THR A 224 -27.90 27.87 -15.56
C THR A 224 -27.65 28.91 -14.47
N ARG A 225 -26.39 29.26 -14.16
CA ARG A 225 -26.09 30.41 -13.29
C ARG A 225 -26.59 31.68 -14.00
N LYS A 226 -27.81 32.09 -13.66
CA LYS A 226 -28.28 33.45 -13.93
C LYS A 226 -27.26 34.43 -13.33
N PRO A 227 -27.00 35.56 -14.00
CA PRO A 227 -26.13 36.60 -13.47
C PRO A 227 -26.60 36.98 -12.05
N PRO A 228 -25.67 37.27 -11.13
CA PRO A 228 -26.02 37.65 -9.77
C PRO A 228 -26.97 38.84 -9.81
N VAL A 229 -28.20 38.62 -9.36
CA VAL A 229 -29.15 39.70 -9.11
C VAL A 229 -28.59 40.47 -7.93
N ILE A 230 -28.29 41.75 -8.14
CA ILE A 230 -27.81 42.66 -7.08
C ILE A 230 -28.89 42.68 -6.00
N PRO A 231 -28.60 42.24 -4.76
CA PRO A 231 -29.58 42.28 -3.69
C PRO A 231 -29.87 43.73 -3.34
N GLU A 232 -31.14 44.11 -3.47
CA GLU A 232 -31.68 45.38 -2.99
C GLU A 232 -31.56 45.41 -1.46
N GLN A 233 -30.89 46.44 -0.94
CA GLN A 233 -30.71 46.66 0.50
C GLN A 233 -32.07 46.88 1.16
N GLY A 234 -32.50 45.93 2.00
CA GLY A 234 -33.73 46.05 2.77
C GLY A 234 -33.60 45.47 4.17
N GLY A 235 -33.53 46.35 5.17
CA GLY A 235 -34.16 46.16 6.48
C GLY A 235 -33.38 45.45 7.60
N PRO A 236 -33.10 46.13 8.74
CA PRO A 236 -32.68 45.48 9.97
C PRO A 236 -33.91 44.91 10.69
N GLY A 237 -33.90 43.61 11.02
CA GLY A 237 -35.04 42.96 11.66
C GLY A 237 -34.69 41.66 12.37
N GLN A 238 -34.53 41.80 13.69
CA GLN A 238 -34.77 40.82 14.76
C GLN A 238 -33.96 39.51 14.82
N GLU A 239 -33.07 39.55 15.80
CA GLU A 239 -32.42 38.49 16.54
C GLU A 239 -33.45 37.78 17.46
N GLU A 240 -33.73 36.49 17.20
CA GLU A 240 -34.43 35.62 18.14
C GLU A 240 -33.52 34.47 18.56
N ALA A 241 -33.08 34.56 19.83
CA ALA A 241 -32.39 33.53 20.56
C ALA A 241 -33.32 32.36 20.85
N ILE A 242 -33.00 31.17 20.34
CA ILE A 242 -33.63 29.91 20.73
C ILE A 242 -32.69 29.19 21.68
N GLU A 243 -32.94 29.41 22.96
CA GLU A 243 -32.40 28.67 24.09
C GLU A 243 -33.05 27.27 24.10
N ARG A 244 -32.25 26.22 23.87
CA ARG A 244 -32.71 24.83 23.91
C ARG A 244 -32.17 24.16 25.18
N GLN A 245 -33.08 24.09 26.13
CA GLN A 245 -33.03 23.45 27.44
C GLN A 245 -32.56 21.99 27.36
N GLU A 246 -31.53 21.66 28.15
CA GLU A 246 -31.05 20.29 28.39
C GLU A 246 -31.94 19.57 29.41
N ASP A 247 -32.21 18.29 29.16
CA ASP A 247 -33.04 17.42 29.99
C ASP A 247 -32.13 16.39 30.72
N PRO A 248 -31.97 16.45 32.05
CA PRO A 248 -31.06 15.58 32.78
C PRO A 248 -31.81 14.46 33.51
N HIS A 249 -32.17 13.37 32.82
CA HIS A 249 -32.66 12.17 33.54
C HIS A 249 -32.28 10.82 32.92
N GLN A 250 -31.47 10.10 33.71
CA GLN A 250 -31.55 8.67 34.03
C GLN A 250 -31.66 7.62 32.91
N HIS A 251 -30.62 6.79 32.77
CA HIS A 251 -30.77 5.36 33.12
C HIS A 251 -29.42 4.66 33.29
N GLY A 252 -29.06 4.34 34.53
CA GLY A 252 -27.95 3.47 34.86
C GLY A 252 -28.29 2.02 34.51
N LYS A 253 -27.74 1.50 33.42
CA LYS A 253 -27.68 0.05 33.17
C LYS A 253 -26.28 -0.45 33.52
N LYS A 254 -26.19 -1.17 34.65
CA LYS A 254 -25.02 -1.95 35.01
C LYS A 254 -24.87 -3.10 34.01
N THR A 255 -23.97 -2.94 33.06
CA THR A 255 -23.56 -4.03 32.16
C THR A 255 -22.55 -4.90 32.89
N GLN A 256 -23.04 -6.03 33.39
CA GLN A 256 -22.23 -7.12 33.92
C GLN A 256 -21.44 -7.72 32.75
N ARG A 257 -20.14 -7.39 32.69
CA ARG A 257 -19.22 -7.85 31.65
C ARG A 257 -18.54 -9.12 32.18
N ASP A 258 -19.06 -10.27 31.76
CA ASP A 258 -18.44 -11.57 32.02
C ASP A 258 -17.09 -11.65 31.29
N THR A 259 -16.02 -11.43 32.04
CA THR A 259 -14.63 -11.58 31.60
C THR A 259 -14.26 -13.06 31.59
N LYS A 260 -14.66 -13.78 30.54
CA LYS A 260 -14.03 -15.07 30.19
C LYS A 260 -13.00 -14.84 29.08
N GLU A 261 -11.77 -14.60 29.50
CA GLU A 261 -10.57 -14.59 28.65
C GLU A 261 -10.31 -16.00 28.12
N HIS A 262 -11.02 -16.39 27.07
CA HIS A 262 -10.64 -17.53 26.25
C HIS A 262 -9.76 -17.05 25.09
N LEU A 263 -8.51 -17.49 25.13
CA LEU A 263 -7.43 -17.25 24.17
C LEU A 263 -7.90 -17.31 22.69
N PRO A 264 -7.61 -16.30 21.84
CA PRO A 264 -8.43 -15.93 20.69
C PRO A 264 -8.03 -16.58 19.34
N TRP A 265 -7.44 -17.76 19.34
CA TRP A 265 -6.93 -18.39 18.11
C TRP A 265 -8.03 -18.84 17.11
N LYS A 266 -9.30 -18.86 17.53
CA LYS A 266 -10.43 -19.25 16.65
C LYS A 266 -10.86 -18.19 15.62
N LYS A 267 -10.17 -17.04 15.52
CA LYS A 267 -10.49 -15.98 14.55
C LYS A 267 -9.29 -15.62 13.67
N ILE A 268 -8.64 -16.61 13.03
CA ILE A 268 -7.80 -16.28 11.88
C ILE A 268 -8.75 -15.70 10.82
N THR A 269 -8.73 -14.38 10.67
CA THR A 269 -9.56 -13.72 9.67
C THR A 269 -8.99 -14.03 8.28
N PRO A 270 -9.84 -14.13 7.25
CA PRO A 270 -9.37 -14.29 5.87
C PRO A 270 -8.30 -13.26 5.46
N THR A 271 -8.33 -12.06 6.06
CA THR A 271 -7.30 -11.03 5.88
C THR A 271 -5.92 -11.49 6.37
N VAL A 272 -5.82 -12.06 7.57
CA VAL A 272 -4.55 -12.56 8.11
C VAL A 272 -3.97 -13.64 7.20
N LEU A 273 -4.81 -14.58 6.75
CA LEU A 273 -4.40 -15.62 5.81
C LEU A 273 -3.90 -15.01 4.49
N ALA A 274 -4.63 -14.04 3.93
CA ALA A 274 -4.21 -13.34 2.72
C ALA A 274 -2.87 -12.62 2.87
N LEU A 275 -2.63 -11.96 4.02
CA LEU A 275 -1.37 -11.28 4.32
C LEU A 275 -0.18 -12.27 4.43
N VAL A 276 -0.39 -13.44 5.05
CA VAL A 276 0.62 -14.50 5.10
C VAL A 276 0.93 -15.04 3.71
N ILE A 277 -0.10 -15.27 2.88
CA ILE A 277 0.09 -15.71 1.49
C ILE A 277 0.90 -14.67 0.70
N LEU A 278 0.60 -13.38 0.84
CA LEU A 278 1.37 -12.31 0.18
C LEU A 278 2.84 -12.31 0.62
N ALA A 279 3.11 -12.47 1.92
CA ALA A 279 4.48 -12.56 2.43
C ALA A 279 5.25 -13.75 1.83
N ILE A 280 4.61 -14.91 1.71
CA ILE A 280 5.20 -16.08 1.07
C ILE A 280 5.48 -15.84 -0.41
N LEU A 281 4.54 -15.21 -1.13
CA LEU A 281 4.71 -14.88 -2.55
C LEU A 281 5.89 -13.93 -2.77
N ASP A 282 6.07 -12.91 -1.92
CA ASP A 282 7.20 -11.99 -2.03
C ASP A 282 8.55 -12.67 -1.78
N ILE A 283 8.61 -13.58 -0.81
CA ILE A 283 9.80 -14.39 -0.57
C ILE A 283 10.11 -15.26 -1.79
N ILE A 284 9.08 -15.87 -2.40
CA ILE A 284 9.25 -16.67 -3.62
C ILE A 284 9.79 -15.80 -4.77
N PHE A 285 9.19 -14.64 -5.05
CA PHE A 285 9.64 -13.73 -6.11
C PHE A 285 11.07 -13.23 -5.89
N LEU A 286 11.44 -12.95 -4.64
CA LEU A 286 12.81 -12.60 -4.28
C LEU A 286 13.78 -13.74 -4.62
N ILE A 287 13.50 -14.95 -4.12
CA ILE A 287 14.34 -16.12 -4.34
C ILE A 287 14.45 -16.44 -5.83
N ASP A 288 13.33 -16.48 -6.55
CA ASP A 288 13.28 -16.77 -7.99
C ASP A 288 14.07 -15.74 -8.81
N THR A 289 14.01 -14.46 -8.43
CA THR A 289 14.80 -13.39 -9.08
C THR A 289 16.30 -13.56 -8.84
N GLU A 290 16.72 -13.86 -7.60
CA GLU A 290 18.13 -14.09 -7.28
C GLU A 290 18.68 -15.36 -7.94
N LEU A 291 17.90 -16.44 -7.97
CA LEU A 291 18.28 -17.68 -8.64
C LEU A 291 18.37 -17.48 -10.14
N ALA A 292 17.42 -16.76 -10.76
CA ALA A 292 17.48 -16.42 -12.17
C ALA A 292 18.74 -15.61 -12.51
N LEU A 293 19.08 -14.59 -11.72
CA LEU A 293 20.30 -13.80 -11.95
C LEU A 293 21.57 -14.62 -11.73
N ARG A 294 21.61 -15.47 -10.69
CA ARG A 294 22.73 -16.36 -10.41
C ARG A 294 22.97 -17.35 -11.55
N ASP A 295 21.91 -17.96 -12.06
CA ASP A 295 21.97 -18.99 -13.11
C ASP A 295 22.41 -18.41 -14.46
N ASN A 296 22.06 -17.16 -14.74
CA ASN A 296 22.45 -16.47 -15.96
C ASN A 296 23.73 -15.64 -15.81
N ARG A 297 24.40 -15.67 -14.65
CA ARG A 297 25.65 -14.91 -14.39
C ARG A 297 26.76 -15.15 -15.43
N PRO A 298 26.99 -16.37 -15.96
CA PRO A 298 27.99 -16.58 -17.02
C PRO A 298 27.64 -15.90 -18.35
N LEU A 299 26.37 -15.60 -18.59
CA LEU A 299 25.90 -14.92 -19.80
C LEU A 299 25.95 -13.40 -19.67
N LEU A 300 25.92 -12.87 -18.44
CA LEU A 300 25.94 -11.44 -18.14
C LEU A 300 27.36 -10.86 -18.28
N GLN A 301 27.48 -9.75 -19.01
CA GLN A 301 28.72 -8.98 -19.03
C GLN A 301 29.10 -8.48 -17.64
N GLN A 302 30.40 -8.41 -17.37
CA GLN A 302 30.92 -7.83 -16.13
C GLN A 302 30.54 -6.35 -16.07
N GLY A 303 29.64 -6.01 -15.15
CA GLY A 303 29.16 -4.63 -15.00
C GLY A 303 28.09 -4.46 -13.91
N ASP A 304 27.30 -5.50 -13.67
CA ASP A 304 26.15 -5.45 -12.74
C ASP A 304 26.55 -5.23 -11.27
N SER A 305 27.82 -5.41 -10.93
CA SER A 305 28.35 -5.14 -9.60
C SER A 305 28.80 -3.70 -9.38
N PHE A 306 28.88 -2.86 -10.42
CA PHE A 306 29.25 -1.46 -10.26
C PHE A 306 28.07 -0.63 -9.75
N TRP A 307 28.36 0.24 -8.79
CA TRP A 307 27.39 1.20 -8.28
C TRP A 307 27.16 2.31 -9.29
N THR A 308 25.90 2.51 -9.66
CA THR A 308 25.46 3.63 -10.50
C THR A 308 24.73 4.67 -9.67
N PHE A 309 24.59 5.88 -10.24
CA PHE A 309 23.77 6.94 -9.64
C PHE A 309 22.33 6.47 -9.37
N GLY A 310 21.72 5.73 -10.30
CA GLY A 310 20.37 5.17 -10.16
C GLY A 310 20.25 4.23 -8.96
N GLN A 311 21.23 3.36 -8.74
CA GLN A 311 21.29 2.47 -7.58
C GLN A 311 21.39 3.22 -6.26
N THR A 312 22.24 4.24 -6.18
CA THR A 312 22.38 5.07 -4.97
C THR A 312 21.10 5.83 -4.68
N LEU A 313 20.43 6.37 -5.71
CA LEU A 313 19.15 7.05 -5.57
C LEU A 313 18.06 6.09 -5.08
N ALA A 314 18.01 4.85 -5.61
CA ALA A 314 17.07 3.84 -5.16
C ALA A 314 17.24 3.52 -3.66
N LEU A 315 18.49 3.43 -3.18
CA LEU A 315 18.75 3.29 -1.74
C LEU A 315 18.39 4.54 -0.94
N LEU A 316 18.56 5.75 -1.49
CA LEU A 316 18.17 6.97 -0.80
C LEU A 316 16.66 7.03 -0.57
N LEU A 317 15.87 6.52 -1.52
CA LEU A 317 14.41 6.41 -1.38
C LEU A 317 13.98 5.45 -0.26
N LEU A 318 14.86 4.55 0.22
CA LEU A 318 14.59 3.75 1.43
C LEU A 318 14.59 4.56 2.72
N LEU A 319 15.18 5.77 2.73
CA LEU A 319 15.24 6.56 3.97
C LEU A 319 13.85 6.92 4.49
N ILE A 320 12.88 7.11 3.61
CA ILE A 320 11.49 7.43 3.97
C ILE A 320 10.86 6.25 4.76
N PRO A 321 10.71 5.03 4.18
CA PRO A 321 10.14 3.91 4.93
C PRO A 321 11.00 3.50 6.13
N ALA A 322 12.32 3.67 6.08
CA ALA A 322 13.19 3.41 7.23
C ALA A 322 12.96 4.40 8.38
N HIS A 323 12.75 5.67 8.06
CA HIS A 323 12.41 6.71 9.04
C HIS A 323 11.05 6.40 9.70
N ASP A 324 10.02 6.11 8.90
CA ASP A 324 8.68 5.79 9.40
C ASP A 324 8.71 4.54 10.30
N PHE A 325 9.51 3.55 9.91
CA PHE A 325 9.77 2.38 10.75
C PHE A 325 10.44 2.77 12.08
N TYR A 326 11.49 3.59 12.03
CA TYR A 326 12.19 4.04 13.22
C TYR A 326 11.24 4.78 14.18
N GLU A 327 10.38 5.67 13.66
CA GLU A 327 9.38 6.35 14.48
C GLU A 327 8.39 5.38 15.12
N LEU A 328 7.90 4.39 14.36
CA LEU A 328 6.99 3.36 14.87
C LEU A 328 7.61 2.53 15.99
N VAL A 329 8.89 2.18 15.87
CA VAL A 329 9.64 1.46 16.91
C VAL A 329 9.88 2.34 18.12
N ARG A 330 10.27 3.60 17.91
CA ARG A 330 10.54 4.57 18.97
C ARG A 330 9.28 4.84 19.80
N ASP A 331 8.14 5.12 19.17
CA ASP A 331 6.87 5.37 19.87
C ASP A 331 6.43 4.17 20.74
N ARG A 332 6.72 2.95 20.29
CA ARG A 332 6.47 1.74 21.10
C ARG A 332 7.35 1.69 22.35
N SER A 333 8.62 2.08 22.22
CA SER A 333 9.56 2.07 23.34
C SER A 333 9.15 3.07 24.42
N THR A 334 8.70 4.27 24.04
CA THR A 334 8.29 5.33 24.97
C THR A 334 6.97 4.99 25.66
N LYS A 335 5.97 4.47 24.93
CA LYS A 335 4.71 4.01 25.53
C LYS A 335 4.93 2.90 26.54
N ARG A 336 5.80 1.92 26.24
CA ARG A 336 6.17 0.86 27.18
C ARG A 336 6.89 1.39 28.42
N GLN A 337 7.73 2.42 28.28
CA GLN A 337 8.37 3.06 29.42
C GLN A 337 7.35 3.79 30.30
N LYS A 338 6.46 4.59 29.71
CA LYS A 338 5.40 5.29 30.47
C LYS A 338 4.48 4.32 31.22
N VAL A 339 4.09 3.20 30.60
CA VAL A 339 3.29 2.16 31.27
C VAL A 339 4.06 1.55 32.44
N LYS A 340 5.36 1.28 32.29
CA LYS A 340 6.19 0.78 33.39
C LYS A 340 6.32 1.80 34.52
N GLU A 341 6.58 3.06 34.22
CA GLU A 341 6.66 4.15 35.20
C GLU A 341 5.34 4.30 35.95
N TRP A 342 4.22 4.29 35.23
CA TRP A 342 2.90 4.34 35.82
C TRP A 342 2.60 3.13 36.71
N LEU A 343 2.96 1.91 36.29
CA LEU A 343 2.80 0.71 37.12
C LEU A 343 3.64 0.77 38.41
N ILE A 344 4.86 1.29 38.32
CA ILE A 344 5.73 1.49 39.49
C ILE A 344 5.11 2.53 40.44
N GLU A 345 4.59 3.63 39.92
CA GLU A 345 3.94 4.68 40.72
C GLU A 345 2.64 4.19 41.36
N ALA A 346 1.80 3.46 40.61
CA ALA A 346 0.60 2.81 41.13
C ALA A 346 0.93 1.81 42.25
N SER A 347 2.00 1.02 42.09
CA SER A 347 2.47 0.10 43.13
C SER A 347 2.99 0.82 44.38
N ARG A 348 3.58 2.03 44.24
CA ARG A 348 4.04 2.84 45.38
C ARG A 348 2.90 3.42 46.20
N GLN A 349 1.83 3.83 45.54
CA GLN A 349 0.71 4.51 46.21
C GLN A 349 -0.18 3.57 47.04
N GLY A 350 0.13 2.27 47.11
CA GLY A 350 -0.68 1.29 47.86
C GLY A 350 -2.10 1.13 47.33
N ASN A 351 -2.42 1.75 46.19
CA ASN A 351 -3.71 1.69 45.54
C ASN A 351 -3.80 0.40 44.74
N GLN A 352 -4.05 -0.69 45.46
CA GLN A 352 -4.46 -1.97 44.90
C GLN A 352 -5.90 -1.91 44.34
N ALA A 353 -6.59 -0.78 44.53
CA ALA A 353 -7.89 -0.51 43.93
C ALA A 353 -7.76 -0.21 42.43
N ARG A 354 -7.96 -1.27 41.64
CA ARG A 354 -8.53 -1.23 40.29
C ARG A 354 -7.56 -0.93 39.13
N VAL A 355 -6.53 -1.76 39.02
CA VAL A 355 -5.67 -1.87 37.82
C VAL A 355 -6.44 -2.35 36.56
N GLU A 356 -7.61 -2.96 36.72
CA GLU A 356 -8.36 -3.57 35.59
C GLU A 356 -9.28 -2.62 34.81
N ASP A 357 -9.61 -1.41 35.30
CA ASP A 357 -10.55 -0.51 34.60
C ASP A 357 -9.89 0.44 33.57
N LEU A 358 -8.56 0.51 33.52
CA LEU A 358 -7.84 1.56 32.78
C LEU A 358 -7.02 1.09 31.56
N CYS A 359 -7.02 -0.21 31.25
CA CYS A 359 -6.38 -0.70 30.02
C CYS A 359 -7.29 -0.63 28.78
N ASP A 360 -8.56 -0.26 28.93
CA ASP A 360 -9.44 0.13 27.83
C ASP A 360 -9.22 1.62 27.52
N ASP A 361 -8.02 1.98 27.05
CA ASP A 361 -7.75 3.26 26.39
C ASP A 361 -8.56 3.30 25.07
N GLU A 362 -9.86 3.59 25.15
CA GLU A 362 -10.53 4.26 24.04
C GLU A 362 -9.94 5.66 23.97
N GLU A 363 -8.96 5.83 23.08
CA GLU A 363 -8.47 7.13 22.62
C GLU A 363 -9.70 8.02 22.35
N PRO A 364 -9.88 9.14 23.09
CA PRO A 364 -11.08 9.96 22.97
C PRO A 364 -11.23 10.39 21.51
N ASP A 365 -12.35 10.02 20.89
CA ASP A 365 -12.64 10.31 19.49
C ASP A 365 -12.38 11.81 19.25
N ASP A 366 -11.67 12.14 18.18
CA ASP A 366 -11.14 13.49 17.90
C ASP A 366 -12.26 14.56 17.82
N GLN A 367 -13.52 14.11 17.69
CA GLN A 367 -14.71 14.97 17.79
C GLN A 367 -14.96 15.54 19.20
N THR A 368 -14.44 14.93 20.27
CA THR A 368 -14.62 15.42 21.64
C THR A 368 -13.59 16.48 22.04
N LYS A 369 -12.41 16.51 21.41
CA LYS A 369 -11.37 17.53 21.70
C LYS A 369 -11.86 18.95 21.39
N GLY A 370 -12.72 19.13 20.39
CA GLY A 370 -13.31 20.44 20.08
C GLY A 370 -14.32 20.96 21.10
N LYS A 371 -14.92 20.09 21.94
CA LYS A 371 -15.91 20.51 22.94
C LYS A 371 -15.32 20.73 24.34
N THR A 372 -14.23 20.03 24.68
CA THR A 372 -13.63 20.18 26.01
C THR A 372 -12.90 21.52 26.18
N TYR A 373 -12.32 22.10 25.12
CA TYR A 373 -11.71 23.44 25.20
C TYR A 373 -12.75 24.58 25.24
N ALA A 374 -13.98 24.36 24.77
CA ALA A 374 -15.05 25.36 24.86
C ALA A 374 -15.66 25.48 26.28
N HIS A 375 -15.40 24.51 27.17
CA HIS A 375 -15.95 24.52 28.53
C HIS A 375 -15.00 25.13 29.57
N ILE A 376 -13.69 25.18 29.29
CA ILE A 376 -12.69 25.73 30.23
C ILE A 376 -12.68 27.28 30.20
N ASP A 377 -13.07 27.91 29.09
CA ASP A 377 -13.16 29.38 28.99
C ASP A 377 -14.39 30.01 29.68
N LYS A 378 -15.30 29.20 30.23
CA LYS A 378 -16.49 29.72 30.96
C LYS A 378 -16.37 29.72 32.48
N ILE A 379 -15.20 29.40 33.06
CA ILE A 379 -15.00 29.34 34.52
C ILE A 379 -14.23 30.58 35.05
N HIS A 380 -13.86 31.54 34.20
CA HIS A 380 -13.08 32.73 34.59
C HIS A 380 -13.74 34.10 34.36
N THR A 381 -15.06 34.16 34.32
CA THR A 381 -15.86 35.40 34.38
C THR A 381 -17.04 35.18 35.30
#